data_AF-A0A0B1S0C7-F1
#
_entry.id   AF-A0A0B1S0C7-F1
#
_cell.length_a   1.000
_cell.length_b   1.000
_cell.length_c   1.000
_cell.angle_alpha   90.00
_cell.angle_beta   90.00
_cell.angle_gamma   90.00
#
_symmetry.space_group_name_H-M   'P 1'
#
loop_
_entity.id
_entity.type
_entity.pdbx_description
1 polymer ?
#
loop_
_entity_poly.entity_id
_entity_poly.type
_entity_poly.pdbx_seq_one_letter_code
_entity_poly.pdbx_strand_id
1 'polypeptide(L)' 'MLRSYAPLFQNTSIAIVGKGQPFKIMDDSEVAPHLAKISNTPRTIAQPSDAGAPEQMQQ' A
#
# COMPACT_ATOMS: atom_id res chain seq x y z
N MET A 1 23.53 5.96 25.48
CA MET A 1 22.12 5.59 25.25
C MET A 1 21.87 5.61 23.74
N LEU A 2 22.17 4.51 23.04
CA LEU A 2 21.91 4.39 21.60
C LEU A 2 20.49 3.85 21.43
N ARG A 3 19.56 4.66 20.91
CA ARG A 3 18.35 4.12 20.31
C ARG A 3 18.78 3.48 19.00
N SER A 4 19.04 2.18 19.04
CA SER A 4 19.21 1.36 17.85
C SER A 4 17.94 1.51 17.02
N TYR A 5 18.06 2.17 15.87
CA TYR A 5 17.02 2.16 14.85
C TYR A 5 16.80 0.71 14.48
N ALA A 6 15.66 0.14 14.85
CA ALA A 6 15.22 -1.11 14.24
C ALA A 6 15.23 -0.88 12.72
N PRO A 7 15.92 -1.71 11.92
CA PRO A 7 15.79 -1.61 10.48
C PRO A 7 14.29 -1.80 10.17
N LEU A 8 13.70 -0.77 9.57
CA LEU A 8 12.31 -0.79 9.12
C LEU A 8 12.13 -2.07 8.29
N PHE A 9 11.22 -2.94 8.74
CA PHE A 9 10.99 -4.30 8.25
C PHE A 9 11.24 -4.45 6.73
N GLN A 10 12.33 -5.14 6.37
CA GLN A 10 12.65 -5.54 5.00
C GLN A 10 11.89 -6.81 4.61
N ASN A 11 10.56 -6.76 4.56
CA ASN A 11 9.72 -7.93 4.29
C ASN A 11 8.65 -7.63 3.23
N THR A 12 8.88 -6.62 2.40
CA THR A 12 7.89 -6.16 1.43
C THR A 12 8.37 -6.44 0.01
N SER A 13 7.54 -7.14 -0.76
CA SER A 13 7.68 -7.27 -2.21
C SER A 13 6.42 -6.75 -2.89
N ILE A 14 6.57 -6.13 -4.05
CA ILE A 14 5.46 -5.62 -4.84
C ILE A 14 5.48 -6.28 -6.22
N ALA A 15 4.36 -6.88 -6.61
CA ALA A 15 4.15 -7.39 -7.95
C ALA A 15 3.22 -6.44 -8.74
N ILE A 16 3.65 -6.06 -9.93
CA ILE A 16 2.90 -5.20 -10.86
C ILE A 16 2.36 -6.06 -11.99
N VAL A 17 1.04 -6.04 -12.15
CA VAL A 17 0.31 -6.71 -13.24
C VAL A 17 -0.60 -5.68 -13.90
N GLY A 18 -0.49 -5.53 -15.22
CA GLY A 18 -1.31 -4.58 -15.98
C GLY A 18 -1.47 -4.97 -17.43
N LYS A 19 -2.60 -4.61 -18.04
CA LYS A 19 -2.84 -4.84 -19.48
C LYS A 19 -1.82 -4.07 -20.30
N GLY A 20 -1.03 -4.78 -21.10
CA GLY A 20 0.03 -4.19 -21.93
C GLY A 20 1.30 -3.80 -21.16
N GLN A 21 1.40 -4.15 -19.87
CA GLN A 21 2.62 -4.00 -19.08
C GLN A 21 3.25 -5.38 -18.83
N PRO A 22 4.58 -5.52 -18.94
CA PRO A 22 5.26 -6.74 -18.52
C PRO A 22 5.00 -7.01 -17.04
N PHE A 23 4.85 -8.29 -16.70
CA PHE A 23 4.84 -8.70 -15.31
C PHE A 23 6.17 -8.31 -14.66
N LYS A 24 6.10 -7.57 -13.56
CA LYS A 24 7.28 -7.14 -12.82
C LYS A 24 7.11 -7.43 -11.33
N ILE A 25 8.15 -8.00 -10.73
CA ILE A 25 8.28 -8.12 -9.28
C ILE A 25 9.40 -7.16 -8.87
N MET A 26 9.17 -6.41 -7.80
CA MET A 26 10.13 -5.55 -7.16
C MET A 26 10.47 -6.12 -5.78
N ASP A 27 11.77 -6.30 -5.52
CA ASP A 27 12.29 -6.72 -4.22
C ASP A 27 12.40 -5.54 -3.26
N ASP A 28 12.65 -5.84 -1.98
CA ASP A 28 12.66 -4.86 -0.90
C ASP A 28 13.50 -3.60 -1.20
N SER A 29 14.72 -3.79 -1.71
CA SER A 29 15.62 -2.67 -2.04
C SER A 29 15.05 -1.76 -3.13
N GLU A 30 14.27 -2.32 -4.06
CA GLU A 30 13.60 -1.56 -5.11
C GLU A 30 12.34 -0.87 -4.59
N VAL A 31 11.66 -1.47 -3.61
CA VAL A 31 10.41 -0.98 -3.02
C VAL A 31 10.65 0.14 -1.99
N ALA A 32 11.74 0.07 -1.22
CA ALA A 32 12.10 1.02 -0.17
C ALA A 32 11.98 2.52 -0.53
N PRO A 33 12.50 3.01 -1.68
CA PRO A 33 12.37 4.42 -2.05
C PRO A 33 10.92 4.85 -2.32
N HIS A 34 10.05 3.93 -2.75
CA HIS A 34 8.63 4.22 -2.95
C HIS A 34 7.89 4.32 -1.62
N LEU A 35 8.21 3.44 -0.66
CA LEU A 35 7.64 3.49 0.68
C LEU A 35 8.05 4.75 1.46
N ALA A 36 9.30 5.20 1.30
CA ALA A 36 9.77 6.43 1.92
C ALA A 36 8.99 7.68 1.46
N LYS A 37 8.56 7.72 0.20
CA LYS A 37 7.76 8.84 -0.36
C LYS A 37 6.37 8.91 0.27
N ILE A 38 5.71 7.76 0.48
CA ILE A 38 4.37 7.72 1.07
C ILE A 38 4.39 7.94 2.58
N SER A 39 5.47 7.57 3.28
CA SER A 39 5.58 7.76 4.73
C SER A 39 5.54 9.22 5.16
N ASN A 40 5.94 10.14 4.28
CA ASN A 40 5.98 11.58 4.53
C ASN A 40 4.79 12.34 3.94
N THR A 41 3.90 11.63 3.24
CA THR A 41 2.69 12.23 2.67
C THR A 41 1.54 12.03 3.67
N PRO A 42 0.92 13.11 4.21
CA PRO A 42 -0.28 12.98 5.01
C PRO A 42 -1.35 12.22 4.22
N ARG A 43 -1.88 11.14 4.78
CA ARG A 43 -2.97 10.40 4.12
C ARG A 43 -4.21 11.30 4.14
N THR A 44 -4.65 11.77 2.98
CA THR A 44 -5.96 12.39 2.84
C THR A 44 -7.02 11.30 3.04
N ILE A 45 -7.67 11.27 4.20
CA ILE A 45 -8.80 10.39 4.47
C ILE A 45 -10.02 11.01 3.77
N ALA A 46 -10.11 10.85 2.46
CA ALA A 46 -11.33 11.13 1.71
C ALA A 46 -11.77 9.82 1.04
N GLN A 47 -12.26 8.90 1.86
CA GLN A 47 -13.11 7.83 1.39
C GLN A 47 -14.55 8.33 1.57
N PRO A 48 -15.24 8.83 0.52
CA PRO A 48 -16.68 8.78 0.56
C PRO A 48 -17.02 7.28 0.63
N SER A 49 -17.52 6.86 1.78
CA SER A 49 -18.19 5.59 1.93
C SER A 49 -19.35 5.61 0.94
N ASP A 50 -19.20 4.95 -0.21
CA ASP A 50 -20.34 4.53 -1.01
C ASP A 50 -21.10 3.48 -0.18
N ALA A 51 -21.89 3.98 0.77
CA ALA A 51 -22.99 3.27 1.39
C ALA A 51 -24.14 3.20 0.37
N GLY A 52 -23.88 2.53 -0.76
CA GLY A 52 -24.91 2.06 -1.66
C GLY A 52 -25.49 0.77 -1.08
N ALA A 53 -26.66 0.87 -0.45
CA ALA A 53 -27.46 -0.27 -0.05
C ALA A 53 -27.83 -1.14 -1.26
N PRO A 54 -28.12 -2.43 -1.03
CA PRO A 54 -29.38 -2.94 -1.54
C PRO A 54 -30.27 -3.41 -0.39
N GLU A 55 -31.43 -2.78 -0.26
CA GLU A 55 -32.62 -3.44 0.26
C GLU A 55 -32.88 -4.69 -0.59
N GLN A 56 -32.83 -5.88 0.02
CA GLN A 56 -33.73 -7.01 -0.23
C GLN A 56 -33.26 -8.19 0.62
N MET A 57 -33.83 -8.33 1.82
CA MET A 57 -34.08 -9.61 2.51
C MET A 57 -34.89 -9.28 3.77
N GLN A 58 -36.17 -8.96 3.59
CA GLN A 58 -37.15 -9.05 4.67
C GLN A 58 -38.29 -9.92 4.18
N GLN A 59 -38.57 -10.92 5.02
CA GLN A 59 -39.44 -12.07 4.81
C GLN A 59 -40.90 -11.68 4.75
#